data_AF-A0A8X6RH00-F1
#
_entry.id   AF-A0A8X6RH00-F1
#
_cell.length_a   1.000
_cell.length_b   1.000
_cell.length_c   1.000
_cell.angle_alpha   90.00
_cell.angle_beta   90.00
_cell.angle_gamma   90.00
#
_symmetry.space_group_name_H-M   'P 1'
#
loop_
_entity.id
_entity.type
_entity.pdbx_description
1 polymer ?
#
loop_
_entity_poly.entity_id
_entity_poly.type
_entity_poly.pdbx_seq_one_letter_code
_entity_poly.pdbx_strand_id
1 'polypeptide(L)'
;MQIKVHDVKNQKKEIRAEIGMLQKRLFYCRNCEIRLRSILFLRQGYLRTSQERGVPESMAWRVMGRLESGQTQRSVADAVGVARSVVARLWNRFQETGNVRRRPGAGRPRATTSTDDRYIQLTARRNRAENATQLQRQLLLATGRRVSSQTVRNRLHEGGLYARRPMVCIPLTPRHRAAQRRGLLNIEIGNNMIGAKCCLQTSPDSV
;
A
#
# COMPACT_ATOMS: atom_id res chain seq x y z
N MET A 1 -7.67 -14.04 45.10
CA MET A 1 -8.95 -14.29 44.38
C MET A 1 -8.96 -13.41 43.12
N GLN A 2 -8.19 -13.75 42.08
CA GLN A 2 -8.63 -14.44 40.85
C GLN A 2 -10.06 -14.14 40.38
N ILE A 3 -10.23 -13.10 39.54
CA ILE A 3 -11.01 -13.05 38.28
C ILE A 3 -10.40 -11.85 37.51
N LYS A 4 -9.75 -11.92 36.33
CA LYS A 4 -10.28 -12.20 34.99
C LYS A 4 -9.09 -12.44 34.02
N VAL A 5 -8.56 -13.66 33.96
CA VAL A 5 -7.60 -14.07 32.89
C VAL A 5 -8.29 -14.96 31.83
N HIS A 6 -9.60 -15.13 31.94
CA HIS A 6 -10.39 -16.02 31.09
C HIS A 6 -10.96 -15.35 29.81
N ASP A 7 -10.82 -14.02 29.67
CA ASP A 7 -11.49 -13.26 28.60
C ASP A 7 -10.67 -13.11 27.30
N VAL A 8 -9.34 -13.04 27.40
CA VAL A 8 -8.50 -12.72 26.22
C VAL A 8 -8.33 -13.93 25.29
N LYS A 9 -8.43 -15.16 25.81
CA LYS A 9 -8.30 -16.39 25.02
C LYS A 9 -9.57 -16.69 24.21
N ASN A 10 -10.75 -16.35 24.73
CA ASN A 10 -12.01 -16.46 23.99
C ASN A 10 -12.12 -15.39 22.91
N GLN A 11 -11.75 -14.14 23.20
CA GLN A 11 -11.67 -13.08 22.18
C GLN A 11 -10.73 -13.45 21.02
N LYS A 12 -9.56 -14.06 21.30
CA LYS A 12 -8.65 -14.53 20.23
C LYS A 12 -9.19 -15.70 19.42
N LYS A 13 -10.05 -16.55 20.00
CA LYS A 13 -10.73 -17.64 19.27
C LYS A 13 -11.87 -17.11 18.40
N GLU A 14 -12.65 -16.15 18.90
CA GLU A 14 -13.71 -15.47 18.14
C GLU A 14 -13.14 -14.68 16.96
N ILE A 15 -12.06 -13.91 17.16
CA ILE A 15 -11.39 -13.19 16.07
C ILE A 15 -10.80 -14.16 15.03
N ARG A 16 -10.28 -15.33 15.44
CA ARG A 16 -9.82 -16.37 14.49
C ARG A 16 -10.97 -17.00 13.71
N ALA A 17 -12.13 -17.20 14.35
CA ALA A 17 -13.33 -17.73 13.71
C ALA A 17 -13.94 -16.73 12.72
N GLU A 18 -13.94 -15.44 13.05
CA GLU A 18 -14.38 -14.35 12.15
C GLU A 18 -13.45 -14.18 10.94
N ILE A 19 -12.13 -14.22 11.14
CA ILE A 19 -11.15 -14.18 10.02
C ILE A 19 -11.30 -15.43 9.13
N GLY A 20 -11.56 -16.61 9.72
CA GLY A 20 -11.82 -17.84 8.97
C GLY A 20 -13.14 -17.82 8.18
N MET A 21 -14.16 -17.14 8.67
CA MET A 21 -15.43 -16.95 7.97
C MET A 21 -15.35 -15.90 6.85
N LEU A 22 -14.57 -14.83 7.03
CA LEU A 22 -14.33 -13.81 6.01
C LEU A 22 -13.45 -14.31 4.85
N GLN A 23 -12.60 -15.31 5.09
CA GLN A 23 -11.81 -15.96 4.02
C GLN A 23 -12.63 -16.96 3.18
N LYS A 24 -13.73 -17.51 3.70
CA LYS A 24 -14.61 -18.44 2.96
C LYS A 24 -15.66 -17.76 2.08
N ARG A 25 -15.86 -16.44 2.22
CA ARG A 25 -16.77 -15.66 1.35
C ARG A 25 -16.10 -15.09 0.10
N LEU A 26 -14.80 -15.36 -0.07
CA LEU A 26 -14.05 -15.11 -1.29
C LEU A 26 -13.90 -16.43 -2.06
N PHE A 27 -14.97 -16.85 -2.73
CA PHE A 27 -14.93 -17.91 -3.74
C PHE A 27 -15.41 -17.32 -5.08
N TYR A 28 -14.44 -16.86 -5.88
CA TYR A 28 -14.05 -17.41 -7.19
C TYR A 28 -14.80 -16.84 -8.40
N CYS A 29 -14.14 -15.93 -9.11
CA CYS A 29 -14.34 -15.77 -10.55
C CYS A 29 -13.39 -16.76 -11.25
N ARG A 30 -13.97 -17.71 -11.99
CA ARG A 30 -13.36 -18.96 -12.49
C ARG A 30 -12.34 -18.81 -13.63
N ASN A 31 -11.59 -17.70 -13.71
CA ASN A 31 -10.47 -17.56 -14.66
C ASN A 31 -9.47 -16.46 -14.26
N CYS A 32 -8.91 -16.56 -13.05
CA CYS A 32 -7.70 -15.82 -12.68
C CYS A 32 -6.81 -16.70 -11.78
N GLU A 33 -6.52 -17.91 -12.22
CA GLU A 33 -5.30 -18.58 -11.78
C GLU A 33 -4.15 -17.94 -12.53
N ILE A 34 -3.51 -16.94 -11.92
CA ILE A 34 -2.06 -16.73 -11.93
C ILE A 34 -1.71 -15.71 -10.83
N ARG A 35 -0.97 -16.21 -9.84
CA ARG A 35 -0.04 -15.49 -8.94
C ARG A 35 -0.60 -14.50 -7.89
N LEU A 36 -1.47 -14.96 -7.00
CA LEU A 36 -1.58 -14.34 -5.67
C LEU A 36 -0.86 -15.11 -4.55
N ARG A 37 -0.39 -16.34 -4.79
CA ARG A 37 0.42 -17.10 -3.81
C ARG A 37 1.92 -16.77 -3.82
N SER A 38 2.45 -16.12 -4.85
CA SER A 38 3.87 -15.72 -4.91
C SER A 38 4.16 -14.33 -4.34
N ILE A 39 3.16 -13.43 -4.25
CA ILE A 39 3.38 -12.05 -3.82
C ILE A 39 3.47 -11.94 -2.29
N LEU A 40 2.74 -12.74 -1.52
CA LEU A 40 2.76 -12.62 -0.05
C LEU A 40 3.91 -13.40 0.61
N PHE A 41 4.38 -14.50 0.01
CA PHE A 41 5.48 -15.29 0.58
C PHE A 41 6.85 -14.63 0.36
N LEU A 42 7.04 -13.90 -0.75
CA LEU A 42 8.25 -13.11 -0.97
C LEU A 42 8.23 -11.77 -0.22
N ARG A 43 7.07 -11.22 0.14
CA ARG A 43 7.00 -9.89 0.79
C ARG A 43 7.28 -9.91 2.30
N GLN A 44 7.04 -11.02 2.99
CA GLN A 44 7.45 -11.18 4.39
C GLN A 44 8.95 -11.51 4.53
N GLY A 45 9.55 -12.21 3.56
CA GLY A 45 10.99 -12.47 3.54
C GLY A 45 11.85 -11.29 3.05
N TYR A 46 11.31 -10.43 2.17
CA TYR A 46 12.08 -9.35 1.54
C TYR A 46 12.04 -8.01 2.30
N LEU A 47 11.02 -7.76 3.14
CA LEU A 47 10.96 -6.55 3.97
C LEU A 47 11.82 -6.62 5.23
N ARG A 48 12.37 -7.79 5.59
CA ARG A 48 13.25 -7.94 6.76
C ARG A 48 14.74 -7.71 6.46
N THR A 49 15.20 -7.81 5.22
CA THR A 49 16.64 -7.94 4.94
C THR A 49 17.33 -6.68 4.41
N SER A 50 16.60 -5.56 4.22
CA SER A 50 17.20 -4.33 3.68
C SER A 50 17.53 -3.26 4.73
N GLN A 51 16.83 -3.26 5.87
CA GLN A 51 16.84 -2.14 6.82
C GLN A 51 17.85 -2.31 7.98
N GLU A 52 18.44 -3.50 8.14
CA GLU A 52 19.30 -3.83 9.30
C GLU A 52 20.78 -4.08 8.96
N ARG A 53 21.28 -3.65 7.79
CA ARG A 53 22.73 -3.66 7.51
C ARG A 53 23.50 -2.53 8.23
N GLY A 54 22.93 -1.98 9.29
CA GLY A 54 23.49 -0.89 10.09
C GLY A 54 23.57 -1.28 11.57
N VAL A 55 24.35 -0.54 12.35
CA VAL A 55 24.42 -0.73 13.80
C VAL A 55 22.99 -0.65 14.38
N PRO A 56 22.54 -1.63 15.17
CA PRO A 56 21.22 -1.60 15.76
C PRO A 56 21.09 -0.37 16.66
N GLU A 57 19.90 0.23 16.69
CA GLU A 57 19.66 1.50 17.35
C GLU A 57 20.02 1.47 18.85
N SER A 58 19.73 0.37 19.54
CA SER A 58 20.11 0.16 20.94
C SER A 58 21.63 0.25 21.18
N MET A 59 22.41 -0.40 20.32
CA MET A 59 23.87 -0.36 20.39
C MET A 59 24.39 1.04 20.07
N ALA A 60 23.75 1.71 19.13
CA ALA A 60 24.14 3.02 18.69
C ALA A 60 23.88 4.11 19.77
N TRP A 61 22.78 4.01 20.53
CA TRP A 61 22.56 4.83 21.74
C TRP A 61 23.57 4.53 22.85
N ARG A 62 23.94 3.26 23.05
CA ARG A 62 25.00 2.88 24.00
C ARG A 62 26.36 3.49 23.65
N VAL A 63 26.67 3.57 22.36
CA VAL A 63 27.88 4.26 21.86
C VAL A 63 27.79 5.76 22.15
N MET A 64 26.64 6.41 21.90
CA MET A 64 26.44 7.83 22.18
C MET A 64 26.62 8.19 23.65
N GLY A 65 25.95 7.48 24.57
CA GLY A 65 26.07 7.77 26.00
C GLY A 65 27.50 7.63 26.53
N ARG A 66 28.30 6.71 25.98
CA ARG A 66 29.73 6.59 26.33
C ARG A 66 30.57 7.73 25.77
N LEU A 67 30.30 8.18 24.55
CA LEU A 67 30.98 9.34 23.96
C LEU A 67 30.63 10.64 24.69
N GLU A 68 29.38 10.82 25.09
CA GLU A 68 28.94 11.97 25.91
C GLU A 68 29.60 11.98 27.29
N SER A 69 29.88 10.81 27.88
CA SER A 69 30.65 10.70 29.12
C SER A 69 32.14 10.99 28.98
N GLY A 70 32.60 11.43 27.80
CA GLY A 70 33.99 11.82 27.55
C GLY A 70 34.95 10.66 27.24
N GLN A 71 34.44 9.45 26.99
CA GLN A 71 35.30 8.31 26.62
C GLN A 71 35.86 8.49 25.20
N THR A 72 37.09 8.02 25.00
CA THR A 72 37.72 8.06 23.67
C THR A 72 37.02 7.11 22.69
N GLN A 73 36.93 7.49 21.41
CA GLN A 73 36.30 6.66 20.38
C GLN A 73 36.90 5.25 20.26
N ARG A 74 38.20 5.08 20.57
CA ARG A 74 38.89 3.79 20.56
C ARG A 74 38.41 2.90 21.71
N SER A 75 38.36 3.42 22.94
CA SER A 75 37.83 2.70 24.10
C SER A 75 36.37 2.27 23.88
N VAL A 76 35.55 3.14 23.30
CA VAL A 76 34.14 2.83 22.99
C VAL A 76 34.03 1.76 21.88
N ALA A 77 34.89 1.82 20.87
CA ALA A 77 34.95 0.83 19.79
C ALA A 77 35.30 -0.57 20.33
N ASP A 78 36.31 -0.65 21.19
CA ASP A 78 36.76 -1.90 21.80
C ASP A 78 35.70 -2.47 22.75
N ALA A 79 35.06 -1.62 23.56
CA ALA A 79 34.00 -2.03 24.49
C ALA A 79 32.72 -2.53 23.80
N VAL A 80 32.43 -2.04 22.59
CA VAL A 80 31.22 -2.41 21.83
C VAL A 80 31.54 -3.48 20.77
N GLY A 81 32.80 -3.76 20.49
CA GLY A 81 33.23 -4.75 19.50
C GLY A 81 33.00 -4.30 18.06
N VAL A 82 33.10 -3.00 17.78
CA VAL A 82 32.81 -2.41 16.47
C VAL A 82 34.01 -1.57 16.02
N ALA A 83 34.34 -1.59 14.73
CA ALA A 83 35.43 -0.79 14.20
C ALA A 83 35.29 0.72 14.53
N ARG A 84 36.40 1.37 14.90
CA ARG A 84 36.47 2.82 15.22
C ARG A 84 35.79 3.70 14.15
N SER A 85 35.91 3.34 12.87
CA SER A 85 35.31 4.10 11.75
C SER A 85 33.79 4.12 11.78
N VAL A 86 33.15 3.12 12.39
CA VAL A 86 31.69 3.10 12.59
C VAL A 86 31.31 4.06 13.70
N VAL A 87 32.04 4.05 14.82
CA VAL A 87 31.84 4.98 15.96
C VAL A 87 31.99 6.43 15.50
N ALA A 88 33.05 6.73 14.73
CA ALA A 88 33.28 8.06 14.17
C ALA A 88 32.14 8.51 13.23
N ARG A 89 31.69 7.64 12.32
CA ARG A 89 30.54 7.94 11.43
C ARG A 89 29.24 8.14 12.20
N LEU A 90 29.04 7.40 13.28
CA LEU A 90 27.86 7.52 14.12
C LEU A 90 27.88 8.85 14.88
N TRP A 91 29.04 9.23 15.42
CA TRP A 91 29.24 10.51 16.12
C TRP A 91 29.00 11.70 15.21
N ASN A 92 29.60 11.72 14.02
CA ASN A 92 29.42 12.80 13.05
C ASN A 92 27.94 12.95 12.66
N ARG A 93 27.23 11.83 12.44
CA ARG A 93 25.79 11.86 12.14
C ARG A 93 24.98 12.44 13.29
N PHE A 94 25.31 12.05 14.52
CA PHE A 94 24.62 12.54 15.71
C PHE A 94 24.82 14.05 15.87
N GLN A 95 26.03 14.56 15.63
CA GLN A 95 26.31 16.00 15.64
C GLN A 95 25.53 16.75 14.53
N GLU A 96 25.39 16.16 13.34
CA GLU A 96 24.66 16.78 12.22
C GLU A 96 23.13 16.73 12.32
N THR A 97 22.55 15.75 13.02
CA THR A 97 21.10 15.47 12.97
C THR A 97 20.43 15.42 14.35
N GLY A 98 21.20 15.26 15.42
CA GLY A 98 20.69 14.91 16.75
C GLY A 98 20.07 13.51 16.83
N ASN A 99 20.25 12.67 15.79
CA ASN A 99 19.63 11.35 15.70
C ASN A 99 20.63 10.30 15.22
N VAL A 100 20.52 9.12 15.81
CA VAL A 100 21.36 7.96 15.58
C VAL A 100 20.87 7.13 14.38
N ARG A 101 19.58 7.22 14.06
CA ARG A 101 18.96 6.51 12.94
C ARG A 101 19.53 6.99 11.61
N ARG A 102 19.69 6.06 10.67
CA ARG A 102 20.15 6.39 9.32
C ARG A 102 19.06 7.21 8.61
N ARG A 103 19.44 8.37 8.06
CA ARG A 103 18.56 9.15 7.19
C ARG A 103 18.12 8.27 6.00
N PRO A 104 16.81 8.19 5.70
CA PRO A 104 16.36 7.50 4.50
C PRO A 104 17.00 8.17 3.29
N GLY A 105 17.54 7.37 2.37
CA GLY A 105 18.11 7.92 1.13
C GLY A 105 17.00 8.55 0.29
N ALA A 106 17.30 9.67 -0.37
CA ALA A 106 16.34 10.35 -1.26
C ALA A 106 15.94 9.51 -2.49
N GLY A 107 16.68 8.43 -2.78
CA GLY A 107 16.45 7.56 -3.92
C GLY A 107 16.88 8.22 -5.24
N ARG A 108 16.52 7.58 -6.36
CA ARG A 108 16.79 8.10 -7.70
C ARG A 108 15.72 9.16 -8.06
N PRO A 109 16.11 10.32 -8.63
CA PRO A 109 15.14 11.30 -9.10
C PRO A 109 14.21 10.71 -10.17
N ARG A 110 12.97 11.20 -10.21
CA ARG A 110 11.96 10.76 -11.17
C ARG A 110 12.27 11.29 -12.57
N ALA A 111 11.88 10.53 -13.59
CA ALA A 111 11.98 10.96 -14.99
C ALA A 111 10.90 11.99 -15.38
N THR A 112 9.76 11.96 -14.68
CA THR A 112 8.63 12.89 -14.87
C THR A 112 8.62 13.98 -13.81
N THR A 113 8.09 15.13 -14.18
CA THR A 113 7.79 16.24 -13.28
C THR A 113 6.33 16.19 -12.81
N SER A 114 5.98 16.97 -11.78
CA SER A 114 4.59 17.09 -11.32
C SER A 114 3.64 17.59 -12.41
N THR A 115 4.11 18.47 -13.30
CA THR A 115 3.36 18.98 -14.45
C THR A 115 3.10 17.89 -15.48
N ASP A 116 4.11 17.05 -15.78
CA ASP A 116 3.96 15.90 -16.68
C ASP A 116 2.93 14.91 -16.11
N ASP A 117 3.03 14.61 -14.81
CA ASP A 117 2.12 13.69 -14.12
C ASP A 117 0.68 14.21 -14.16
N ARG A 118 0.47 15.53 -13.99
CA ARG A 118 -0.84 16.18 -14.12
C ARG A 118 -1.36 16.10 -15.55
N TYR A 119 -0.52 16.35 -16.55
CA TYR A 119 -0.90 16.23 -17.96
C TYR A 119 -1.37 14.81 -18.29
N ILE A 120 -0.60 13.80 -17.90
CA ILE A 120 -0.95 12.39 -18.12
C ILE A 120 -2.31 12.06 -17.50
N GLN A 121 -2.58 12.49 -16.27
CA GLN A 121 -3.83 12.21 -15.58
C GLN A 121 -5.03 12.92 -16.21
N LEU A 122 -4.88 14.18 -16.64
CA LEU A 122 -5.94 14.94 -17.29
C LEU A 122 -6.28 14.36 -18.65
N THR A 123 -5.27 14.06 -19.47
CA THR A 123 -5.47 13.49 -20.80
C THR A 123 -6.11 12.11 -20.73
N ALA A 124 -5.70 11.26 -19.78
CA ALA A 124 -6.34 9.97 -19.56
C ALA A 124 -7.80 10.08 -19.08
N ARG A 125 -8.15 11.11 -18.32
CA ARG A 125 -9.54 11.36 -17.89
C ARG A 125 -10.43 11.85 -19.03
N ARG A 126 -9.89 12.68 -19.92
CA ARG A 126 -10.58 13.15 -21.12
C ARG A 126 -10.77 12.00 -22.12
N ASN A 127 -9.70 11.25 -22.38
CA ASN A 127 -9.67 10.20 -23.39
C ASN A 127 -9.58 8.82 -22.73
N ARG A 128 -10.68 8.36 -22.13
CA ARG A 128 -10.73 7.12 -21.32
C ARG A 128 -10.38 5.83 -22.08
N ALA A 129 -10.42 5.85 -23.40
CA ALA A 129 -10.11 4.70 -24.25
C ALA A 129 -8.63 4.62 -24.67
N GLU A 130 -7.84 5.68 -24.45
CA GLU A 130 -6.46 5.71 -24.89
C GLU A 130 -5.54 4.79 -24.07
N ASN A 131 -4.62 4.15 -24.77
CA ASN A 131 -3.62 3.29 -24.17
C ASN A 131 -2.40 4.09 -23.68
N ALA A 132 -1.65 3.54 -22.72
CA ALA A 132 -0.45 4.16 -22.16
C ALA A 132 0.61 4.53 -23.22
N THR A 133 0.73 3.75 -24.31
CA THR A 133 1.66 4.06 -25.41
C THR A 133 1.18 5.27 -26.23
N GLN A 134 -0.13 5.47 -26.38
CA GLN A 134 -0.68 6.66 -27.05
C GLN A 134 -0.43 7.91 -26.18
N LEU A 135 -0.71 7.81 -24.88
CA LEU A 135 -0.43 8.87 -23.90
C LEU A 135 1.06 9.22 -23.82
N GLN A 136 1.95 8.22 -23.91
CA GLN A 136 3.40 8.45 -23.99
C GLN A 136 3.77 9.29 -25.22
N ARG A 137 3.22 8.97 -26.39
CA ARG A 137 3.47 9.73 -27.62
C ARG A 137 2.94 11.15 -27.52
N GLN A 138 1.73 11.33 -26.97
CA GLN A 138 1.15 12.66 -26.76
C GLN A 138 1.99 13.50 -25.81
N LEU A 139 2.47 12.92 -24.70
CA LEU A 139 3.37 13.61 -23.77
C LEU A 139 4.68 14.01 -24.46
N LEU A 140 5.24 13.14 -25.29
CA LEU A 140 6.43 13.45 -26.08
C LEU A 140 6.19 14.63 -27.03
N LEU A 141 5.03 14.68 -27.70
CA LEU A 141 4.68 15.77 -28.61
C LEU A 141 4.40 17.08 -27.87
N ALA A 142 3.74 17.02 -26.71
CA ALA A 142 3.34 18.22 -25.97
C ALA A 142 4.48 18.83 -25.15
N THR A 143 5.36 18.00 -24.57
CA THR A 143 6.37 18.45 -23.59
C THR A 143 7.80 18.06 -23.98
N GLY A 144 7.99 17.29 -25.05
CA GLY A 144 9.31 16.79 -25.46
C GLY A 144 9.87 15.70 -24.54
N ARG A 145 9.11 15.22 -23.55
CA ARG A 145 9.61 14.28 -22.54
C ARG A 145 9.54 12.84 -23.04
N ARG A 146 10.71 12.20 -23.19
CA ARG A 146 10.81 10.77 -23.50
C ARG A 146 10.67 9.94 -22.22
N VAL A 147 9.54 9.27 -22.06
CA VAL A 147 9.29 8.33 -20.96
C VAL A 147 8.91 6.96 -21.50
N SER A 148 9.10 5.91 -20.71
CA SER A 148 8.61 4.57 -21.07
C SER A 148 7.09 4.46 -20.85
N SER A 149 6.43 3.57 -21.60
CA SER A 149 5.01 3.27 -21.38
C SER A 149 4.74 2.71 -19.98
N GLN A 150 5.73 2.04 -19.36
CA GLN A 150 5.64 1.57 -17.97
C GLN A 150 5.61 2.73 -16.99
N THR A 151 6.42 3.77 -17.22
CA THR A 151 6.42 4.98 -16.40
C THR A 151 5.02 5.61 -16.42
N VAL A 152 4.41 5.75 -17.61
CA VAL A 152 3.06 6.29 -17.77
C VAL A 152 2.03 5.46 -16.99
N ARG A 153 2.08 4.12 -17.08
CA ARG A 153 1.19 3.23 -16.30
C ARG A 153 1.36 3.42 -14.79
N ASN A 154 2.60 3.52 -14.31
CA ASN A 154 2.87 3.78 -12.90
C ASN A 154 2.27 5.12 -12.44
N ARG A 155 2.37 6.17 -13.28
CA ARG A 155 1.77 7.49 -12.99
C ARG A 155 0.24 7.45 -12.95
N LEU A 156 -0.38 6.71 -13.87
CA LEU A 156 -1.83 6.50 -13.88
C LEU A 156 -2.30 5.77 -12.61
N HIS A 157 -1.58 4.73 -12.20
CA HIS A 157 -1.89 3.99 -10.97
C HIS A 157 -1.73 4.83 -9.70
N GLU A 158 -0.70 5.69 -9.64
CA GLU A 158 -0.54 6.67 -8.55
C GLU A 158 -1.71 7.66 -8.50
N GLY A 159 -2.25 8.03 -9.66
CA GLY A 159 -3.47 8.84 -9.77
C GLY A 159 -4.78 8.07 -9.60
N GLY A 160 -4.73 6.78 -9.24
CA GLY A 160 -5.92 5.94 -9.04
C GLY A 160 -6.64 5.51 -10.33
N LEU A 161 -6.04 5.74 -11.49
CA LEU A 161 -6.61 5.38 -12.79
C LEU A 161 -6.17 3.97 -13.16
N TYR A 162 -7.14 3.05 -13.18
CA TYR A 162 -6.93 1.66 -13.52
C TYR A 162 -7.85 1.25 -14.66
N ALA A 163 -7.38 0.37 -15.54
CA ALA A 163 -8.25 -0.32 -16.46
C ALA A 163 -9.24 -1.19 -15.66
N ARG A 164 -10.53 -1.01 -15.90
CA ARG A 164 -11.60 -1.81 -15.30
C ARG A 164 -12.43 -2.43 -16.42
N ARG A 165 -12.89 -3.66 -16.21
CA ARG A 165 -13.88 -4.27 -17.10
C ARG A 165 -15.27 -3.72 -16.70
N PRO A 166 -16.11 -3.28 -17.65
CA PRO A 166 -17.47 -2.90 -17.33
C PRO A 166 -18.19 -4.11 -16.72
N MET A 167 -19.10 -3.84 -15.77
CA MET A 167 -19.93 -4.88 -15.21
C MET A 167 -20.86 -5.39 -16.32
N VAL A 168 -20.87 -6.71 -16.53
CA VAL A 168 -21.86 -7.35 -17.39
C VAL A 168 -23.15 -7.42 -16.57
N CYS A 169 -24.08 -6.51 -16.84
CA CYS A 169 -25.40 -6.52 -16.21
C CYS A 169 -26.37 -7.34 -17.05
N ILE A 170 -27.25 -8.11 -16.39
CA ILE A 170 -28.38 -8.78 -17.06
C ILE A 170 -29.31 -7.67 -17.58
N PRO A 171 -29.71 -7.68 -18.87
CA PRO A 171 -30.62 -6.68 -19.41
C PRO A 171 -31.93 -6.65 -18.62
N LEU A 172 -32.38 -5.45 -18.22
CA LEU A 172 -33.65 -5.32 -17.51
C LEU A 172 -34.82 -5.72 -18.43
N THR A 173 -35.70 -6.57 -17.91
CA THR A 173 -36.95 -6.90 -18.59
C THR A 173 -37.80 -5.62 -18.75
N PRO A 174 -38.68 -5.55 -19.78
CA PRO A 174 -39.53 -4.38 -20.00
C PRO A 174 -40.37 -4.00 -18.76
N ARG A 175 -40.83 -4.98 -17.99
CA ARG A 175 -41.59 -4.80 -16.73
C ARG A 175 -40.77 -4.05 -15.67
N HIS A 176 -39.50 -4.42 -15.49
CA HIS A 176 -38.62 -3.76 -14.52
C HIS A 176 -38.29 -2.32 -14.94
N ARG A 177 -38.10 -2.06 -16.23
CA ARG A 177 -37.90 -0.69 -16.74
C ARG A 177 -39.13 0.20 -16.54
N ALA A 178 -40.33 -0.35 -16.69
CA ALA A 178 -41.57 0.37 -16.43
C ALA A 178 -41.80 0.66 -14.93
N ALA A 179 -41.49 -0.30 -14.05
CA ALA A 179 -41.57 -0.10 -12.60
C ALA A 179 -40.58 0.96 -12.10
N GLN A 180 -39.34 0.94 -12.61
CA GLN A 180 -38.32 1.94 -12.26
C GLN A 180 -38.72 3.35 -12.69
N ARG A 181 -39.35 3.52 -13.86
CA ARG A 181 -39.86 4.83 -14.33
C ARG A 181 -41.06 5.33 -13.53
N ARG A 182 -41.85 4.43 -12.92
CA ARG A 182 -43.06 4.76 -12.17
C ARG A 182 -42.79 5.01 -10.67
N GLY A 183 -41.56 4.84 -10.19
CA GLY A 183 -41.21 5.05 -8.77
C GLY A 183 -41.78 4.00 -7.81
N LEU A 184 -42.43 2.95 -8.31
CA LEU A 184 -43.07 1.90 -7.50
C LEU A 184 -42.08 0.74 -7.30
N LEU A 185 -41.18 0.85 -6.32
CA LEU A 185 -40.37 -0.28 -5.87
C LEU A 185 -41.11 -1.07 -4.79
N ASN A 186 -42.19 -1.77 -5.18
CA ASN A 186 -42.72 -2.90 -4.43
C ASN A 186 -43.04 -4.00 -5.44
N ILE A 187 -42.02 -4.75 -5.83
CA ILE A 187 -42.22 -6.07 -6.44
C ILE A 187 -41.74 -7.04 -5.38
N GLU A 188 -42.71 -7.67 -4.71
CA GLU A 188 -42.47 -8.84 -3.87
C GLU A 188 -41.64 -9.83 -4.68
N ILE A 189 -40.38 -10.01 -4.27
CA ILE A 189 -39.53 -11.05 -4.80
C ILE A 189 -40.06 -12.35 -4.22
N GLY A 190 -40.96 -13.00 -4.95
CA GLY A 190 -41.26 -14.41 -4.75
C GLY A 190 -39.95 -15.18 -4.71
N ASN A 191 -39.70 -15.80 -3.55
CA ASN A 191 -38.48 -16.49 -3.16
C ASN A 191 -37.79 -17.22 -4.31
N ASN A 192 -36.59 -16.75 -4.69
CA ASN A 192 -35.48 -17.61 -5.08
C ASN A 192 -34.15 -16.86 -4.94
N MET A 193 -33.30 -17.42 -4.09
CA MET A 193 -31.96 -16.93 -3.76
C MET A 193 -31.07 -16.86 -4.99
N ILE A 194 -30.42 -15.71 -5.24
CA ILE A 194 -28.97 -15.59 -5.47
C ILE A 194 -28.53 -14.23 -4.91
N GLY A 195 -27.69 -14.26 -3.87
CA GLY A 195 -27.26 -13.08 -3.14
C GLY A 195 -26.40 -12.12 -3.96
N ALA A 196 -26.71 -10.84 -3.86
CA ALA A 196 -25.79 -9.74 -4.11
C ALA A 196 -26.14 -8.60 -3.15
N LYS A 197 -25.58 -8.65 -1.93
CA LYS A 197 -25.45 -7.45 -1.10
C LYS A 197 -24.45 -6.53 -1.81
N CYS A 198 -24.96 -5.56 -2.56
CA CYS A 198 -24.16 -4.48 -3.13
C CYS A 198 -24.15 -3.31 -2.13
N CYS A 199 -22.98 -3.09 -1.53
CA CYS A 199 -22.43 -1.83 -1.05
C CYS A 199 -23.40 -0.74 -0.57
N LEU A 200 -23.81 -0.82 0.70
CA LEU A 200 -23.99 0.36 1.54
C LEU A 200 -22.92 0.30 2.64
N GLN A 201 -21.81 0.99 2.38
CA GLN A 201 -20.97 1.56 3.41
C GLN A 201 -20.82 3.03 3.02
N THR A 202 -21.81 3.84 3.39
CA THR A 202 -21.49 5.19 3.86
C THR A 202 -20.91 5.02 5.25
N SER A 203 -19.67 5.47 5.41
CA SER A 203 -19.01 5.64 6.70
C SER A 203 -19.92 6.44 7.65
N PRO A 204 -19.88 6.17 8.97
CA PRO A 204 -20.56 7.01 9.95
C PRO A 204 -19.76 8.30 10.11
N ASP A 205 -20.35 9.42 9.73
CA ASP A 205 -19.82 10.75 10.05
C ASP A 205 -19.75 10.91 11.58
N SER A 206 -18.60 11.40 12.03
CA SER A 206 -18.28 11.64 13.43
C SER A 206 -18.38 13.13 13.70
N VAL A 207 -19.23 13.47 14.68
CA VAL A 207 -19.47 14.79 15.31
C VAL A 207 -20.24 15.80 14.48
#